data_AF-A0A0V0I1T5-F1
#
_entry.id   AF-A0A0V0I1T5-F1
#
_cell.length_a   1.000
_cell.length_b   1.000
_cell.length_c   1.000
_cell.angle_alpha   90.00
_cell.angle_beta   90.00
_cell.angle_gamma   90.00
#
_symmetry.space_group_name_H-M   'P 1'
#
loop_
_entity.id
_entity.type
_entity.pdbx_description
1 polymer ?
#
loop_
_entity_poly.entity_id
_entity_poly.type
_entity_poly.pdbx_seq_one_letter_code
_entity_poly.pdbx_strand_id
1 'polypeptide(L)'
;MGVISQLEDGHFYLEDLTAAVEVNLSSAKITTGFFVENTIVLAEGEMQLDGVFQVRTCGFPPLEDREKSMAFFSGLDFFGGGILTKEETLRLAELEKNAVNDMFVILSDVWLDNEETLGNLETILNGYENVEVVPSLFVFMGNFCSQPFNLSFKSISSLRVQFGKLGQMIASHQRLKEHSRFLFIPGPDDVGPSTALPRCPLPKYLTEEFQKYVPNAIFSSNPCRIKFYTQDIVLFRHDMLYRMRRSCLIPPSTEKP
;
A
#
# COMPACT_ATOMS: atom_id res chain seq x y z
N MET A 1 6.11 -22.84 -15.00
CA MET A 1 5.94 -21.59 -14.22
C MET A 1 7.03 -20.66 -14.68
N GLY A 2 6.70 -19.42 -15.00
CA GLY A 2 7.69 -18.46 -15.47
C GLY A 2 7.17 -17.04 -15.31
N VAL A 3 8.06 -16.08 -15.50
CA VAL A 3 7.76 -14.66 -15.55
C VAL A 3 7.36 -14.32 -16.99
N ILE A 4 6.20 -13.69 -17.17
CA ILE A 4 5.75 -13.26 -18.50
C ILE A 4 6.36 -11.91 -18.89
N SER A 5 6.97 -11.85 -20.07
CA SER A 5 7.58 -10.64 -20.63
C SER A 5 7.14 -10.43 -22.09
N GLN A 6 7.20 -9.18 -22.55
CA GLN A 6 7.04 -8.83 -23.97
C GLN A 6 8.32 -8.13 -24.43
N LEU A 7 9.28 -8.92 -24.92
CA LEU A 7 10.58 -8.42 -25.35
C LEU A 7 10.52 -7.75 -26.72
N GLU A 8 9.63 -8.24 -27.60
CA GLU A 8 9.40 -7.72 -28.95
C GLU A 8 7.91 -7.49 -29.18
N ASP A 9 7.57 -6.51 -30.01
CA ASP A 9 6.16 -6.17 -30.31
C ASP A 9 5.42 -7.39 -30.87
N GLY A 10 4.37 -7.80 -30.15
CA GLY A 10 3.55 -8.97 -30.51
C GLY A 10 4.13 -10.34 -30.11
N HIS A 11 5.35 -10.42 -29.58
CA HIS A 11 5.98 -11.68 -29.14
C HIS A 11 6.08 -11.73 -27.61
N PHE A 12 5.53 -12.79 -27.03
CA PHE A 12 5.53 -13.01 -25.58
C PHE A 12 6.52 -14.10 -25.21
N TYR A 13 7.12 -13.97 -24.04
CA TYR A 13 8.07 -14.95 -23.51
C TYR A 13 7.69 -15.35 -22.10
N LEU A 14 8.01 -16.59 -21.75
CA LEU A 14 8.06 -17.05 -20.37
C LEU A 14 9.49 -17.34 -19.98
N GLU A 15 9.93 -16.67 -18.93
CA GLU A 15 11.29 -16.75 -18.42
C GLU A 15 11.33 -17.45 -17.06
N ASP A 16 12.29 -18.35 -16.89
CA ASP A 16 12.67 -18.86 -15.59
C ASP A 16 14.18 -18.74 -15.37
N LEU A 17 14.73 -19.36 -14.34
CA LEU A 17 16.17 -19.30 -14.04
C LEU A 17 17.04 -20.01 -15.10
N THR A 18 16.44 -20.74 -16.04
CA THR A 18 17.14 -21.60 -17.01
C THR A 18 17.06 -21.06 -18.42
N ALA A 19 15.90 -20.55 -18.85
CA ALA A 19 15.70 -20.11 -20.22
C ALA A 19 14.54 -19.11 -20.38
N ALA A 20 14.54 -18.45 -21.54
CA ALA A 20 13.40 -17.72 -22.07
C ALA A 20 12.79 -18.54 -23.21
N VAL A 21 11.50 -18.82 -23.13
CA VAL A 21 10.75 -19.57 -24.16
C VAL A 21 9.68 -18.68 -24.75
N GLU A 22 9.65 -18.57 -26.08
CA GLU A 22 8.58 -17.85 -26.78
C GLU A 22 7.24 -18.56 -26.61
N VAL A 23 6.18 -17.81 -26.32
CA VAL A 23 4.85 -18.35 -26.04
C VAL A 23 3.77 -17.75 -26.92
N ASN A 24 2.87 -18.61 -27.40
CA ASN A 24 1.69 -18.19 -28.13
C ASN A 24 0.46 -18.20 -27.21
N LEU A 25 -0.09 -17.02 -26.93
CA LEU A 25 -1.25 -16.80 -26.07
C LEU A 25 -2.57 -16.61 -26.84
N SER A 26 -2.54 -16.63 -28.17
CA SER A 26 -3.70 -16.26 -29.02
C SER A 26 -4.95 -17.09 -28.78
N SER A 27 -4.80 -18.38 -28.47
CA SER A 27 -5.90 -19.32 -28.18
C SER A 27 -5.97 -19.75 -26.72
N ALA A 28 -5.23 -19.10 -25.83
CA ALA A 28 -5.12 -19.51 -24.43
C ALA A 28 -6.38 -19.11 -23.64
N LYS A 29 -6.86 -20.01 -22.78
CA LYS A 29 -7.83 -19.67 -21.73
C LYS A 29 -7.10 -19.01 -20.58
N ILE A 30 -7.38 -17.72 -20.36
CA ILE A 30 -6.72 -16.91 -19.34
C ILE A 30 -7.63 -16.80 -18.12
N THR A 31 -7.10 -17.06 -16.92
CA THR A 31 -7.86 -16.87 -15.68
C THR A 31 -8.12 -15.39 -15.41
N THR A 32 -9.05 -15.08 -14.51
CA THR A 32 -9.32 -13.69 -14.10
C THR A 32 -8.13 -13.02 -13.40
N GLY A 33 -7.84 -11.78 -13.79
CA GLY A 33 -6.90 -10.88 -13.11
C GLY A 33 -6.04 -10.05 -14.08
N PHE A 34 -5.08 -9.30 -13.54
CA PHE A 34 -4.21 -8.42 -14.32
C PHE A 34 -2.88 -9.11 -14.66
N PHE A 35 -2.72 -9.51 -15.92
CA PHE A 35 -1.48 -10.08 -16.43
C PHE A 35 -0.60 -8.94 -16.93
N VAL A 36 0.27 -8.45 -16.05
CA VAL A 36 1.24 -7.40 -16.40
C VAL A 36 2.61 -8.01 -16.69
N GLU A 37 3.45 -7.28 -17.38
CA GLU A 37 4.85 -7.65 -17.55
C GLU A 37 5.52 -7.93 -16.21
N ASN A 38 6.39 -8.92 -16.20
CA ASN A 38 7.10 -9.44 -15.03
C ASN A 38 6.24 -10.15 -13.98
N THR A 39 5.01 -10.56 -14.34
CA THR A 39 4.17 -11.37 -13.44
C THR A 39 4.53 -12.85 -13.53
N ILE A 40 4.58 -13.54 -12.39
CA ILE A 40 4.75 -14.99 -12.35
C ILE A 40 3.42 -15.66 -12.72
N VAL A 41 3.46 -16.52 -13.74
CA VAL A 41 2.30 -17.25 -14.25
C VAL A 41 2.58 -18.75 -14.37
N LEU A 42 1.50 -19.52 -14.30
CA LEU A 42 1.44 -20.93 -14.66
C LEU A 42 0.81 -21.03 -16.05
N ALA A 43 1.60 -21.46 -17.03
CA ALA A 43 1.14 -21.75 -18.37
C ALA A 43 1.18 -23.27 -18.61
N GLU A 44 0.05 -23.80 -19.07
CA GLU A 44 -0.12 -25.19 -19.50
C GLU A 44 -0.32 -25.21 -21.02
N GLY A 45 0.38 -26.10 -21.71
CA GLY A 45 0.44 -26.08 -23.16
C GLY A 45 1.35 -27.15 -23.73
N GLU A 46 1.66 -27.02 -25.01
CA GLU A 46 2.50 -27.98 -25.75
C GLU A 46 3.62 -27.22 -26.46
N MET A 47 4.84 -27.76 -26.40
CA MET A 47 5.96 -27.22 -27.17
C MET A 47 5.81 -27.65 -28.63
N GLN A 48 5.78 -26.69 -29.55
CA GLN A 48 5.74 -26.94 -30.99
C GLN A 48 7.14 -27.26 -31.53
N LEU A 49 7.20 -27.82 -32.75
CA LEU A 49 8.47 -28.19 -33.41
C LEU A 49 9.34 -26.99 -33.79
N ASP A 50 8.73 -25.81 -33.95
CA ASP A 50 9.42 -24.54 -34.21
C ASP A 50 10.01 -23.91 -32.94
N GLY A 51 9.81 -24.51 -31.77
CA GLY A 51 10.30 -24.03 -30.48
C GLY A 51 9.38 -23.04 -29.78
N VAL A 52 8.19 -22.75 -30.33
CA VAL A 52 7.19 -21.89 -29.70
C VAL A 52 6.28 -22.73 -28.78
N PHE A 53 6.08 -22.28 -27.56
CA PHE A 53 5.19 -22.95 -26.62
C PHE A 53 3.74 -22.49 -26.82
N GLN A 54 2.91 -23.39 -27.35
CA GLN A 54 1.49 -23.13 -27.56
C GLN A 54 0.72 -23.27 -26.24
N VAL A 55 0.32 -22.14 -25.66
CA VAL A 55 -0.40 -22.11 -24.39
C VAL A 55 -1.87 -22.47 -24.60
N ARG A 56 -2.37 -23.39 -23.78
CA ARG A 56 -3.79 -23.77 -23.70
C ARG A 56 -4.50 -23.05 -22.56
N THR A 57 -3.87 -23.00 -21.40
CA THR A 57 -4.39 -22.35 -20.20
C THR A 57 -3.27 -21.56 -19.54
N CYS A 58 -3.54 -20.33 -19.10
CA CYS A 58 -2.60 -19.53 -18.34
C CYS A 58 -3.29 -18.87 -17.15
N GLY A 59 -2.66 -18.93 -15.98
CA GLY A 59 -3.19 -18.37 -14.77
C GLY A 59 -2.14 -18.03 -13.73
N PHE A 60 -2.58 -17.50 -12.60
CA PHE A 60 -1.70 -17.24 -11.46
C PHE A 60 -1.41 -18.53 -10.69
N PRO A 61 -0.24 -18.61 -10.01
CA PRO A 61 -0.04 -19.64 -9.00
C PRO A 61 -1.15 -19.58 -7.93
N PRO A 62 -1.51 -20.73 -7.33
CA PRO A 62 -2.55 -20.77 -6.31
C PRO A 62 -2.16 -19.94 -5.09
N LEU A 63 -3.14 -19.26 -4.49
CA LEU A 63 -2.94 -18.50 -3.27
C LEU A 63 -2.79 -19.45 -2.07
N GLU A 64 -1.84 -19.15 -1.19
CA GLU A 64 -1.63 -19.87 0.06
C GLU A 64 -2.23 -19.07 1.23
N ASP A 65 -3.00 -19.74 2.09
CA ASP A 65 -3.59 -19.14 3.29
C ASP A 65 -2.53 -18.87 4.37
N ARG A 66 -2.72 -17.80 5.14
CA ARG A 66 -1.80 -17.38 6.21
C ARG A 66 -1.51 -18.52 7.19
N GLU A 67 -2.52 -19.28 7.61
CA GLU A 67 -2.37 -20.37 8.57
C GLU A 67 -1.46 -21.48 8.04
N LYS A 68 -1.54 -21.78 6.74
CA LYS A 68 -0.69 -22.78 6.09
C LYS A 68 0.77 -22.30 6.04
N SER A 69 0.98 -21.05 5.62
CA SER A 69 2.33 -20.45 5.59
C SER A 69 2.96 -20.43 6.97
N MET A 70 2.22 -19.98 7.99
CA MET A 70 2.71 -19.88 9.37
C MET A 70 3.00 -21.25 10.00
N ALA A 71 2.22 -22.29 9.67
CA ALA A 71 2.47 -23.65 10.13
C ALA A 71 3.74 -24.24 9.49
N PHE A 72 3.98 -23.97 8.20
CA PHE A 72 5.15 -24.46 7.48
C PHE A 72 6.44 -23.73 7.90
N PHE A 73 6.39 -22.41 8.03
CA PHE A 73 7.53 -21.55 8.35
C PHE A 73 7.59 -21.15 9.84
N SER A 74 7.16 -22.05 10.73
CA SER A 74 7.04 -21.75 12.16
C SER A 74 8.36 -21.25 12.75
N GLY A 75 8.31 -20.12 13.48
CA GLY A 75 9.49 -19.53 14.13
C GLY A 75 10.25 -18.50 13.30
N LEU A 76 9.76 -18.13 12.12
CA LEU A 76 10.27 -17.00 11.34
C LEU A 76 9.37 -15.76 11.49
N ASP A 77 9.98 -14.58 11.57
CA ASP A 77 9.26 -13.30 11.55
C ASP A 77 9.38 -12.65 10.16
N PHE A 78 8.37 -12.88 9.32
CA PHE A 78 8.28 -12.25 7.99
C PHE A 78 7.80 -10.80 8.05
N PHE A 79 7.06 -10.44 9.10
CA PHE A 79 6.42 -9.13 9.21
C PHE A 79 7.37 -8.07 9.76
N GLY A 80 8.34 -8.45 10.58
CA GLY A 80 9.36 -7.57 11.17
C GLY A 80 8.94 -6.94 12.50
N GLY A 81 8.01 -7.60 13.21
CA GLY A 81 7.46 -7.13 14.50
C GLY A 81 7.84 -8.03 15.69
N GLY A 82 8.87 -8.87 15.53
CA GLY A 82 9.27 -9.89 16.47
C GLY A 82 8.39 -11.14 16.40
N ILE A 83 9.00 -12.28 16.78
CA ILE A 83 8.31 -13.56 16.94
C ILE A 83 7.55 -13.51 18.27
N LEU A 84 6.23 -13.71 18.22
CA LEU A 84 5.41 -13.82 19.42
C LEU A 84 5.43 -15.25 19.94
N THR A 85 5.52 -15.41 21.25
CA THR A 85 5.26 -16.70 21.90
C THR A 85 3.77 -17.08 21.77
N LYS A 86 3.44 -18.35 22.00
CA LYS A 86 2.05 -18.82 22.01
C LYS A 86 1.21 -18.09 23.07
N GLU A 87 1.79 -17.86 24.24
CA GLU A 87 1.12 -17.16 25.35
C GLU A 87 0.83 -15.69 24.99
N GLU A 88 1.80 -14.98 24.41
CA GLU A 88 1.60 -13.60 23.95
C GLU A 88 0.55 -13.52 22.84
N THR A 89 0.56 -14.48 21.91
CA THR A 89 -0.42 -14.55 20.81
C THR A 89 -1.83 -14.73 21.36
N LEU A 90 -2.03 -15.66 22.31
CA LEU A 90 -3.32 -15.88 22.96
C LEU A 90 -3.79 -14.63 23.72
N ARG A 91 -2.88 -13.99 24.46
CA ARG A 91 -3.17 -12.75 25.17
C ARG A 91 -3.58 -11.62 24.22
N LEU A 92 -2.86 -11.44 23.10
CA LEU A 92 -3.19 -10.43 22.10
C LEU A 92 -4.53 -10.73 21.43
N ALA A 93 -4.84 -12.00 21.14
CA ALA A 93 -6.12 -12.41 20.59
C ALA A 93 -7.29 -12.11 21.54
N GLU A 94 -7.10 -12.28 22.86
CA GLU A 94 -8.10 -11.92 23.86
C GLU A 94 -8.29 -10.40 23.96
N LEU A 95 -7.19 -9.63 23.93
CA LEU A 95 -7.27 -8.16 23.90
C LEU A 95 -7.99 -7.67 22.65
N GLU A 96 -7.67 -8.23 21.48
CA GLU A 96 -8.30 -7.90 20.20
C GLU A 96 -9.81 -8.17 20.24
N LYS A 97 -10.23 -9.32 20.80
CA LYS A 97 -11.65 -9.66 20.97
C LYS A 97 -12.38 -8.67 21.86
N ASN A 98 -11.70 -8.11 22.86
CA ASN A 98 -12.27 -7.12 23.78
C ASN A 98 -12.20 -5.69 23.24
N ALA A 99 -11.36 -5.43 22.22
CA ALA A 99 -11.16 -4.14 21.59
C ALA A 99 -12.24 -3.79 20.54
N VAL A 100 -13.51 -3.97 20.91
CA VAL A 100 -14.66 -3.83 19.98
C VAL A 100 -14.82 -2.42 19.42
N ASN A 101 -14.28 -1.42 20.14
CA ASN A 101 -14.39 -0.01 19.77
C ASN A 101 -13.11 0.57 19.16
N ASP A 102 -12.03 -0.23 19.03
CA ASP A 102 -10.82 0.25 18.37
C ASP A 102 -11.04 0.41 16.88
N MET A 103 -10.59 1.54 16.34
CA MET A 103 -10.88 1.94 14.97
C MET A 103 -9.71 2.67 14.34
N PHE A 104 -9.44 2.34 13.08
CA PHE A 104 -8.49 3.07 12.23
C PHE A 104 -9.25 3.88 11.19
N VAL A 105 -8.88 5.15 11.03
CA VAL A 105 -9.39 6.02 9.96
C VAL A 105 -8.29 6.18 8.92
N ILE A 106 -8.53 5.70 7.70
CA ILE A 106 -7.55 5.73 6.62
C ILE A 106 -8.02 6.69 5.54
N LEU A 107 -7.19 7.68 5.24
CA LEU A 107 -7.44 8.73 4.25
C LEU A 107 -6.27 8.75 3.27
N SER A 108 -6.57 8.94 1.98
CA SER A 108 -5.59 9.07 0.90
C SER A 108 -5.79 10.39 0.18
N ASP A 109 -4.73 10.91 -0.43
CA ASP A 109 -4.76 12.16 -1.21
C ASP A 109 -5.26 13.36 -0.41
N VAL A 110 -4.67 13.51 0.77
CA VAL A 110 -4.99 14.58 1.72
C VAL A 110 -4.25 15.86 1.32
N TRP A 111 -4.72 16.49 0.24
CA TRP A 111 -4.16 17.73 -0.31
C TRP A 111 -4.29 18.91 0.66
N LEU A 112 -3.17 19.28 1.29
CA LEU A 112 -3.12 20.33 2.31
C LEU A 112 -3.11 21.75 1.72
N ASP A 113 -2.90 21.87 0.41
CA ASP A 113 -2.98 23.12 -0.34
C ASP A 113 -4.39 23.42 -0.86
N ASN A 114 -5.33 22.50 -0.69
CA ASN A 114 -6.73 22.65 -1.11
C ASN A 114 -7.63 22.95 0.10
N GLU A 115 -8.32 24.10 0.06
CA GLU A 115 -9.19 24.55 1.17
C GLU A 115 -10.42 23.66 1.37
N GLU A 116 -10.99 23.11 0.30
CA GLU A 116 -12.12 22.18 0.36
C GLU A 116 -11.72 20.88 1.05
N THR A 117 -10.54 20.32 0.70
CA THR A 117 -10.00 19.13 1.36
C THR A 117 -9.78 19.36 2.86
N LEU A 118 -9.22 20.52 3.24
CA LEU A 118 -9.02 20.86 4.65
C LEU A 118 -10.35 21.05 5.40
N GLY A 119 -11.35 21.69 4.80
CA GLY A 119 -12.68 21.85 5.40
C GLY A 119 -13.40 20.50 5.59
N ASN A 120 -13.28 19.60 4.61
CA ASN A 120 -13.81 18.24 4.73
C ASN A 120 -13.08 17.43 5.81
N LEU A 121 -11.75 17.59 5.90
CA LEU A 121 -10.96 16.96 6.96
C LEU A 121 -11.34 17.47 8.34
N GLU A 122 -11.53 18.78 8.51
CA GLU A 122 -12.01 19.37 9.75
C GLU A 122 -13.41 18.84 10.12
N THR A 123 -14.29 18.65 9.14
CA THR A 123 -15.61 18.02 9.36
C THR A 123 -15.48 16.59 9.87
N ILE A 124 -14.56 15.79 9.31
CA ILE A 124 -14.27 14.43 9.77
C ILE A 124 -13.74 14.44 11.21
N LEU A 125 -12.78 15.31 11.53
CA LEU A 125 -12.20 15.43 12.87
C LEU A 125 -13.25 15.85 13.89
N ASN A 126 -14.10 16.83 13.56
CA ASN A 126 -15.23 17.23 14.40
C ASN A 126 -16.21 16.07 14.63
N GLY A 127 -16.49 15.27 13.60
CA GLY A 127 -17.34 14.09 13.72
C GLY A 127 -16.79 13.11 14.76
N TYR A 128 -15.50 12.81 14.72
CA TYR A 128 -14.88 11.87 15.65
C TYR A 128 -14.60 12.45 17.05
N GLU A 129 -14.35 13.75 17.18
CA GLU A 129 -14.18 14.38 18.51
C GLU A 129 -15.47 14.26 19.36
N ASN A 130 -16.63 14.12 18.71
CA ASN A 130 -17.94 14.04 19.37
C ASN A 130 -18.43 12.60 19.64
N VAL A 131 -17.72 11.55 19.21
CA VAL A 131 -18.12 10.16 19.49
C VAL A 131 -17.67 9.70 20.88
N GLU A 132 -18.28 8.65 21.42
CA GLU A 132 -17.94 8.11 22.74
C GLU A 132 -16.51 7.58 22.79
N VAL A 133 -16.11 6.79 21.78
CA VAL A 133 -14.75 6.25 21.64
C VAL A 133 -14.12 6.81 20.37
N VAL A 134 -13.02 7.53 20.52
CA VAL A 134 -12.30 8.12 19.38
C VAL A 134 -11.44 7.06 18.66
N PRO A 135 -11.15 7.23 17.36
CA PRO A 135 -10.30 6.29 16.64
C PRO A 135 -8.90 6.19 17.25
N SER A 136 -8.36 4.97 17.34
CA SER A 136 -7.05 4.70 17.93
C SER A 136 -5.91 5.17 17.00
N LEU A 137 -6.15 5.18 15.67
CA LEU A 137 -5.17 5.61 14.65
C LEU A 137 -5.83 6.31 13.47
N PHE A 138 -5.32 7.48 13.11
CA PHE A 138 -5.53 8.12 11.82
C PHE A 138 -4.32 7.86 10.92
N VAL A 139 -4.58 7.35 9.73
CA VAL A 139 -3.58 7.12 8.68
C VAL A 139 -3.85 8.10 7.56
N PHE A 140 -2.94 9.06 7.40
CA PHE A 140 -2.93 9.97 6.27
C PHE A 140 -1.91 9.50 5.25
N MET A 141 -2.41 8.97 4.13
CA MET A 141 -1.60 8.63 2.97
C MET A 141 -1.61 9.81 2.01
N GLY A 142 -0.43 10.13 1.47
CA GLY A 142 -0.29 11.14 0.45
C GLY A 142 -1.10 10.84 -0.82
N ASN A 143 -1.10 11.72 -1.82
CA ASN A 143 -0.25 12.91 -1.88
C ASN A 143 -0.76 14.04 -0.95
N PHE A 144 0.15 14.82 -0.37
CA PHE A 144 -0.17 15.95 0.54
C PHE A 144 -0.27 17.30 -0.18
N CYS A 145 0.03 17.34 -1.47
CA CYS A 145 -0.22 18.47 -2.36
C CYS A 145 -1.08 18.01 -3.54
N SER A 146 -1.95 18.90 -4.03
CA SER A 146 -2.78 18.66 -5.22
C SER A 146 -1.98 18.58 -6.52
N GLN A 147 -0.79 19.18 -6.53
CA GLN A 147 0.13 19.16 -7.67
C GLN A 147 1.40 18.38 -7.31
N PRO A 148 2.03 17.69 -8.29
CA PRO A 148 3.29 17.01 -8.06
C PRO A 148 4.34 17.94 -7.48
N PHE A 149 5.13 17.42 -6.54
CA PHE A 149 6.12 18.24 -5.86
C PHE A 149 7.16 18.80 -6.84
N ASN A 150 7.44 20.09 -6.69
CA ASN A 150 8.55 20.75 -7.37
C ASN A 150 9.61 21.16 -6.34
N LEU A 151 10.89 21.14 -6.74
CA LEU A 151 12.02 21.48 -5.87
C LEU A 151 12.16 22.99 -5.61
N SER A 152 11.16 23.81 -5.94
CA SER A 152 11.23 25.25 -5.67
C SER A 152 11.14 25.53 -4.17
N PHE A 153 11.95 26.49 -3.70
CA PHE A 153 11.93 26.91 -2.31
C PHE A 153 10.53 27.40 -1.84
N LYS A 154 9.76 28.00 -2.77
CA LYS A 154 8.40 28.47 -2.49
C LYS A 154 7.44 27.31 -2.21
N SER A 155 7.53 26.21 -2.95
CA SER A 155 6.68 25.03 -2.74
C SER A 155 7.01 24.32 -1.43
N ILE A 156 8.29 24.18 -1.08
CA ILE A 156 8.73 23.59 0.19
C ILE A 156 8.24 24.42 1.39
N SER A 157 8.45 25.75 1.34
CA SER A 157 8.02 26.64 2.43
C SER A 157 6.51 26.70 2.59
N SER A 158 5.77 26.70 1.47
CA SER A 158 4.30 26.62 1.50
C SER A 158 3.80 25.32 2.12
N LEU A 159 4.32 24.16 1.70
CA LEU A 159 3.92 22.85 2.26
C LEU A 159 4.19 22.76 3.76
N ARG A 160 5.36 23.25 4.21
CA ARG A 160 5.69 23.31 5.64
C ARG A 160 4.66 24.12 6.45
N VAL A 161 4.19 25.24 5.91
CA VAL A 161 3.12 26.04 6.54
C VAL A 161 1.80 25.26 6.58
N GLN A 162 1.45 24.53 5.52
CA GLN A 162 0.21 23.75 5.48
C GLN A 162 0.25 22.58 6.50
N PHE A 163 1.39 21.90 6.65
CA PHE A 163 1.58 20.92 7.73
C PHE A 163 1.42 21.56 9.12
N GLY A 164 1.93 22.78 9.33
CA GLY A 164 1.69 23.53 10.57
C GLY A 164 0.21 23.77 10.84
N LYS A 165 -0.55 24.21 9.82
CA LYS A 165 -2.01 24.41 9.94
C LYS A 165 -2.76 23.12 10.25
N LEU A 166 -2.40 22.01 9.59
CA LEU A 166 -2.98 20.70 9.91
C LEU A 166 -2.69 20.30 11.36
N GLY A 167 -1.46 20.57 11.83
CA GLY A 167 -1.08 20.33 13.23
C GLY A 167 -1.92 21.13 14.22
N GLN A 168 -2.17 22.41 13.92
CA GLN A 168 -3.05 23.27 14.72
C GLN A 168 -4.50 22.77 14.72
N MET A 169 -5.01 22.37 13.55
CA MET A 169 -6.36 21.82 13.40
C MET A 169 -6.54 20.54 14.21
N ILE A 170 -5.59 19.60 14.17
CA ILE A 170 -5.67 18.41 15.04
C ILE A 170 -5.54 18.81 16.50
N ALA A 171 -4.67 19.77 16.83
CA ALA A 171 -4.48 20.19 18.21
C ALA A 171 -5.65 20.98 18.81
N SER A 172 -6.61 21.48 18.03
CA SER A 172 -7.85 22.03 18.56
C SER A 172 -8.83 20.95 19.03
N HIS A 173 -8.66 19.70 18.57
CA HIS A 173 -9.45 18.53 18.94
C HIS A 173 -8.70 17.75 20.05
N GLN A 174 -8.89 18.14 21.32
CA GLN A 174 -8.07 17.63 22.42
C GLN A 174 -8.24 16.12 22.62
N ARG A 175 -9.45 15.57 22.48
CA ARG A 175 -9.67 14.13 22.68
C ARG A 175 -8.94 13.33 21.61
N LEU A 176 -9.05 13.73 20.34
CA LEU A 176 -8.27 13.10 19.25
C LEU A 176 -6.77 13.23 19.49
N LYS A 177 -6.28 14.42 19.88
CA LYS A 177 -4.85 14.64 20.13
C LYS A 177 -4.29 13.74 21.24
N GLU A 178 -5.05 13.56 22.33
CA GLU A 178 -4.60 12.81 23.51
C GLU A 178 -4.75 11.30 23.36
N HIS A 179 -5.79 10.83 22.67
CA HIS A 179 -6.15 9.42 22.62
C HIS A 179 -5.94 8.75 21.27
N SER A 180 -5.73 9.51 20.18
CA SER A 180 -5.44 8.97 18.86
C SER A 180 -3.96 9.08 18.50
N ARG A 181 -3.49 8.17 17.64
CA ARG A 181 -2.20 8.31 16.93
C ARG A 181 -2.42 8.82 15.52
N PHE A 182 -1.42 9.48 14.97
CA PHE A 182 -1.45 10.00 13.60
C PHE A 182 -0.24 9.48 12.84
N LEU A 183 -0.49 8.70 11.79
CA LEU A 183 0.50 8.10 10.91
C LEU A 183 0.43 8.76 9.53
N PHE A 184 1.57 9.22 9.05
CA PHE A 184 1.72 9.83 7.73
C PHE A 184 2.58 8.95 6.84
N ILE A 185 2.09 8.67 5.64
CA ILE A 185 2.74 7.81 4.64
C ILE A 185 2.87 8.63 3.34
N PRO A 186 4.07 8.82 2.78
CA PRO A 186 4.26 9.61 1.58
C PRO A 186 3.66 8.92 0.35
N GLY A 187 2.97 9.69 -0.48
CA GLY A 187 2.48 9.28 -1.79
C GLY A 187 3.54 9.31 -2.89
N PRO A 188 3.18 8.90 -4.12
CA PRO A 188 4.10 8.86 -5.25
C PRO A 188 4.58 10.24 -5.74
N ASP A 189 3.86 11.32 -5.46
CA ASP A 189 4.23 12.68 -5.93
C ASP A 189 4.65 13.61 -4.80
N ASP A 190 4.75 13.08 -3.58
CA ASP A 190 5.24 13.81 -2.42
C ASP A 190 6.75 14.04 -2.44
N VAL A 191 7.21 14.94 -1.57
CA VAL A 191 8.63 15.25 -1.39
C VAL A 191 9.41 14.01 -1.00
N GLY A 192 10.52 13.76 -1.70
CA GLY A 192 11.46 12.71 -1.36
C GLY A 192 12.69 12.72 -2.26
N PRO A 193 13.73 11.94 -1.90
CA PRO A 193 14.94 11.83 -2.70
C PRO A 193 14.73 11.06 -4.02
N SER A 194 13.67 10.25 -4.12
CA SER A 194 13.38 9.41 -5.28
C SER A 194 11.90 9.03 -5.30
N THR A 195 11.40 8.69 -6.49
CA THR A 195 10.09 8.04 -6.68
C THR A 195 10.15 6.51 -6.58
N ALA A 196 11.35 5.94 -6.42
CA ALA A 196 11.56 4.51 -6.28
C ALA A 196 11.04 3.97 -4.93
N LEU A 197 10.61 2.70 -4.94
CA LEU A 197 10.19 1.98 -3.74
C LEU A 197 11.34 1.14 -3.16
N PRO A 198 11.39 0.94 -1.83
CA PRO A 198 10.58 1.62 -0.81
C PRO A 198 10.94 3.11 -0.67
N ARG A 199 9.93 3.96 -0.50
CA ARG A 199 10.13 5.41 -0.28
C ARG A 199 10.39 5.72 1.17
N CYS A 200 11.38 6.57 1.43
CA CYS A 200 11.65 7.11 2.77
C CYS A 200 10.47 7.94 3.30
N PRO A 201 10.33 8.09 4.63
CA PRO A 201 9.38 9.03 5.22
C PRO A 201 9.59 10.47 4.76
N LEU A 202 8.58 11.31 4.97
CA LEU A 202 8.70 12.75 4.71
C LEU A 202 9.87 13.37 5.51
N PRO A 203 10.69 14.25 4.90
CA PRO A 203 11.80 14.91 5.59
C PRO A 203 11.38 15.68 6.84
N LYS A 204 12.14 15.55 7.93
CA LYS A 204 11.84 16.20 9.23
C LYS A 204 11.59 17.70 9.14
N TYR A 205 12.38 18.41 8.34
CA TYR A 205 12.23 19.85 8.13
C TYR A 205 10.81 20.27 7.66
N LEU A 206 10.11 19.40 6.93
CA LEU A 206 8.72 19.64 6.52
C LEU A 206 7.74 19.38 7.66
N THR A 207 7.99 18.33 8.43
CA THR A 207 7.06 17.79 9.44
C THR A 207 7.22 18.45 10.81
N GLU A 208 8.32 19.16 11.06
CA GLU A 208 8.61 19.83 12.32
C GLU A 208 7.52 20.81 12.74
N GLU A 209 6.93 21.58 11.81
CA GLU A 209 5.84 22.50 12.14
C GLU A 209 4.57 21.79 12.61
N PHE A 210 4.28 20.62 12.03
CA PHE A 210 3.18 19.77 12.49
C PHE A 210 3.47 19.19 13.88
N GLN A 211 4.69 18.66 14.08
CA GLN A 211 5.09 17.99 15.32
C GLN A 211 5.20 18.92 16.53
N LYS A 212 5.32 20.25 16.33
CA LYS A 212 5.16 21.23 17.42
C LYS A 212 3.80 21.12 18.12
N TYR A 213 2.75 20.77 17.37
CA TYR A 213 1.38 20.65 17.88
C TYR A 213 1.02 19.22 18.26
N VAL A 214 1.51 18.24 17.49
CA VAL A 214 1.24 16.81 17.69
C VAL A 214 2.57 16.03 17.75
N PRO A 215 3.26 16.04 18.90
CA PRO A 215 4.62 15.50 19.01
C PRO A 215 4.70 13.98 18.84
N ASN A 216 3.59 13.26 19.08
CA ASN A 216 3.52 11.81 19.00
C ASN A 216 3.21 11.28 17.58
N ALA A 217 3.16 12.16 16.58
CA ALA A 217 2.88 11.78 15.21
C ALA A 217 4.03 10.99 14.57
N ILE A 218 3.64 9.99 13.79
CA ILE A 218 4.53 9.01 13.17
C ILE A 218 4.60 9.31 11.68
N PHE A 219 5.80 9.52 11.15
CA PHE A 219 6.05 9.64 9.72
C PHE A 219 6.82 8.41 9.28
N SER A 220 6.23 7.59 8.41
CA SER A 220 6.77 6.28 8.02
C SER A 220 7.06 6.19 6.52
N SER A 221 7.68 5.08 6.11
CA SER A 221 7.98 4.79 4.71
C SER A 221 6.71 4.47 3.90
N ASN A 222 6.84 4.40 2.58
CA ASN A 222 5.82 3.82 1.71
C ASN A 222 6.45 2.69 0.88
N PRO A 223 6.02 1.42 1.02
CA PRO A 223 5.01 0.94 1.97
C PRO A 223 5.47 0.99 3.43
N CYS A 224 4.54 0.78 4.36
CA CYS A 224 4.84 0.50 5.77
C CYS A 224 3.95 -0.62 6.32
N ARG A 225 4.29 -1.09 7.52
CA ARG A 225 3.64 -2.21 8.21
C ARG A 225 3.14 -1.76 9.58
N ILE A 226 1.95 -2.18 9.96
CA ILE A 226 1.36 -1.98 11.29
C ILE A 226 1.00 -3.35 11.84
N LYS A 227 1.54 -3.66 13.02
CA LYS A 227 1.13 -4.83 13.79
C LYS A 227 0.11 -4.36 14.82
N PHE A 228 -1.14 -4.81 14.67
CA PHE A 228 -2.24 -4.43 15.53
C PHE A 228 -2.84 -5.69 16.16
N TYR A 229 -2.55 -5.90 17.45
CA TYR A 229 -2.81 -7.19 18.11
C TYR A 229 -2.24 -8.39 17.34
N THR A 230 -3.09 -9.28 16.82
CA THR A 230 -2.70 -10.43 16.00
C THR A 230 -2.78 -10.16 14.49
N GLN A 231 -3.21 -8.96 14.11
CA GLN A 231 -3.37 -8.53 12.73
C GLN A 231 -2.11 -7.88 12.19
N ASP A 232 -1.78 -8.25 10.95
CA ASP A 232 -0.66 -7.73 10.19
C ASP A 232 -1.21 -6.88 9.05
N ILE A 233 -1.06 -5.56 9.15
CA ILE A 233 -1.61 -4.60 8.18
C ILE A 233 -0.46 -3.99 7.38
N VAL A 234 -0.48 -4.15 6.06
CA VAL A 234 0.48 -3.50 5.15
C VAL A 234 -0.23 -2.34 4.45
N LEU A 235 0.35 -1.15 4.55
CA LEU A 235 -0.14 0.05 3.88
C LEU A 235 0.81 0.40 2.74
N PHE A 236 0.24 0.58 1.56
CA PHE A 236 0.99 0.90 0.35
C PHE A 236 0.22 1.92 -0.48
N ARG A 237 0.77 3.13 -0.59
CA ARG A 237 0.15 4.22 -1.35
C ARG A 237 0.74 4.29 -2.75
N HIS A 238 -0.01 3.83 -3.73
CA HIS A 238 0.34 3.97 -5.15
C HIS A 238 -0.92 3.81 -6.01
N ASP A 239 -0.97 4.42 -7.20
CA ASP A 239 -2.05 4.22 -8.18
C ASP A 239 -1.92 2.88 -8.91
N MET A 240 -1.95 1.78 -8.14
CA MET A 240 -1.67 0.43 -8.64
C MET A 240 -2.66 -0.02 -9.70
N LEU A 241 -3.95 0.24 -9.49
CA LEU A 241 -4.99 -0.14 -10.46
C LEU A 241 -4.75 0.53 -11.82
N TYR A 242 -4.41 1.82 -11.83
CA TYR A 242 -4.13 2.55 -13.06
C TYR A 242 -2.88 2.02 -13.76
N ARG A 243 -1.77 1.83 -13.01
CA ARG A 243 -0.53 1.26 -13.57
C ARG A 243 -0.75 -0.14 -14.12
N MET A 244 -1.35 -1.03 -13.34
CA MET A 244 -1.61 -2.42 -13.76
C MET A 244 -2.46 -2.45 -15.01
N ARG A 245 -3.54 -1.65 -15.09
CA ARG A 245 -4.39 -1.59 -16.29
C ARG A 245 -3.67 -1.10 -17.54
N ARG A 246 -2.77 -0.12 -17.43
CA ARG A 246 -2.01 0.39 -18.58
C ARG A 246 -0.89 -0.54 -19.03
N SER A 247 -0.38 -1.37 -18.14
CA SER A 247 0.71 -2.33 -18.39
C SER A 247 0.22 -3.76 -18.57
N CYS A 248 -1.09 -3.97 -18.74
CA CYS A 248 -1.63 -5.30 -19.02
C CYS A 248 -1.16 -5.78 -20.39
N LEU A 249 -0.53 -6.95 -20.41
CA LEU A 249 -0.18 -7.68 -21.62
C LEU A 249 -1.41 -8.29 -22.29
N ILE A 250 -2.38 -8.70 -21.46
CA ILE A 250 -3.63 -9.31 -21.89
C ILE A 250 -4.80 -8.49 -21.30
N PRO A 251 -5.81 -8.12 -22.11
CA PRO A 251 -7.03 -7.52 -21.59
C PRO A 251 -7.66 -8.41 -20.51
N PRO A 252 -7.97 -7.87 -19.31
CA PRO A 252 -8.58 -8.65 -18.25
C PRO A 252 -9.92 -9.24 -18.68
N SER A 253 -10.19 -10.49 -18.30
CA SER A 253 -11.50 -11.10 -18.50
C SER A 253 -12.60 -10.31 -17.80
N THR A 254 -13.77 -10.23 -18.42
CA THR A 254 -14.98 -9.63 -17.83
C THR A 254 -15.85 -10.65 -17.09
N GLU A 255 -15.49 -11.93 -17.16
CA GLU A 255 -16.16 -12.99 -16.42
C GLU A 255 -15.83 -12.87 -14.92
N LYS A 256 -16.82 -13.11 -14.07
CA LYS A 256 -16.62 -13.08 -12.62
C LYS A 256 -15.80 -14.33 -12.20
N PRO A 257 -14.88 -14.20 -11.23
CA PRO A 257 -14.11 -15.32 -10.69
C PRO A 257 -15.00 -16.36 -10.03
#